data_AF-A0A5S9R478-F1
#
_entry.id   AF-A0A5S9R478-F1
#
_cell.length_a   1.000
_cell.length_b   1.000
_cell.length_c   1.000
_cell.angle_alpha   90.00
_cell.angle_beta   90.00
_cell.angle_gamma   90.00
#
_symmetry.space_group_name_H-M   'P 1'
#
loop_
_entity.id
_entity.type
_entity.pdbx_description
1 polymer ?
#
loop_
_entity_poly.entity_id
_entity_poly.type
_entity_poly.pdbx_seq_one_letter_code
_entity_poly.pdbx_strand_id
1 'polypeptide(L)'
;MEYEDLTSKVLSNAGGVMVATTTLSTVIDDVMGGSAPDLLSIDVEGHELEVITGLDLEKHRPKWILIETDHPEVVGRTLNCYQRASQLSFHDYLFKLNCE
;
A
#
# COMPACT_ATOMS: atom_id res chain seq x y z
N MET A 1 -10.24 15.14 -7.14
CA MET A 1 -10.99 14.63 -5.98
C MET A 1 -9.94 14.42 -4.92
N GLU A 2 -9.97 15.21 -3.84
CA GLU A 2 -8.93 15.16 -2.80
C GLU A 2 -9.01 13.81 -2.09
N TYR A 3 -7.87 13.16 -1.96
CA TYR A 3 -7.67 12.00 -1.08
C TYR A 3 -7.89 12.52 0.35
N GLU A 4 -9.01 12.19 0.99
CA GLU A 4 -9.27 12.64 2.36
C GLU A 4 -8.38 11.85 3.32
N ASP A 5 -7.22 12.43 3.66
CA ASP A 5 -6.36 11.95 4.74
C ASP A 5 -7.16 11.85 6.05
N LEU A 6 -7.35 10.63 6.57
CA LEU A 6 -8.09 10.40 7.81
C LEU A 6 -7.40 11.03 9.03
N THR A 7 -6.11 11.38 8.92
CA THR A 7 -5.39 12.16 9.94
C THR A 7 -6.00 13.55 10.13
N SER A 8 -6.57 14.14 9.07
CA SER A 8 -7.26 15.44 9.15
C SER A 8 -8.49 15.40 10.07
N LYS A 9 -9.14 14.23 10.22
CA LYS A 9 -10.26 14.01 11.15
C LYS A 9 -9.78 13.93 12.60
N VAL A 10 -8.59 13.38 12.84
CA VAL A 10 -8.00 13.22 14.18
C VAL A 10 -7.45 14.53 14.73
N LEU A 11 -6.88 15.41 13.89
CA LEU A 11 -6.30 16.70 14.33
C LEU A 11 -7.30 17.67 14.99
N SER A 12 -8.61 17.43 14.82
CA SER A 12 -9.67 18.18 15.49
C SER A 12 -9.87 17.81 16.97
N ASN A 13 -9.32 16.66 17.42
CA ASN A 13 -9.30 16.21 18.81
C ASN A 13 -7.85 16.07 19.30
N ALA A 14 -7.53 16.66 20.45
CA ALA A 14 -6.16 16.92 20.93
C ALA A 14 -5.34 15.68 21.36
N GLY A 15 -4.99 14.80 20.43
CA GLY A 15 -4.16 13.62 20.71
C GLY A 15 -3.52 13.02 19.45
N GLY A 16 -2.45 13.65 18.96
CA GLY A 16 -1.56 13.06 17.95
C GLY A 16 -0.19 12.78 18.56
N VAL A 17 0.45 11.68 18.14
CA VAL A 17 1.86 11.39 18.46
C VAL A 17 2.65 11.41 17.16
N MET A 18 3.78 12.12 17.16
CA MET A 18 4.71 12.09 16.03
C MET A 18 5.47 10.77 16.04
N VAL A 19 5.43 10.06 14.92
CA VAL A 19 6.18 8.83 14.71
C VAL A 19 7.11 9.00 13.51
N ALA A 20 8.29 8.38 13.58
CA ALA A 20 9.17 8.32 12.43
C ALA A 20 8.59 7.35 11.39
N THR A 21 8.65 7.74 10.12
CA THR A 21 8.21 6.91 8.99
C THR A 21 9.41 6.51 8.12
N THR A 22 9.25 5.41 7.40
CA THR A 22 10.22 4.92 6.41
C THR A 22 9.45 4.26 5.26
N THR A 23 10.13 3.88 4.19
CA THR A 23 9.50 3.23 3.04
C THR A 23 9.43 1.71 3.20
N LEU A 24 8.49 1.06 2.51
CA LEU A 24 8.42 -0.40 2.48
C LEU A 24 9.69 -1.02 1.91
N SER A 25 10.31 -0.41 0.89
CA SER A 25 11.61 -0.89 0.37
C SER A 25 12.67 -0.97 1.45
N THR A 26 12.83 0.08 2.26
CA THR A 26 13.80 0.08 3.37
C THR A 26 13.49 -1.01 4.38
N VAL A 27 12.21 -1.20 4.73
CA VAL A 27 11.81 -2.27 5.66
C VAL A 27 12.14 -3.66 5.08
N ILE A 28 11.85 -3.90 3.80
CA ILE A 28 12.11 -5.20 3.16
C ILE A 28 13.62 -5.44 3.05
N ASP A 29 14.41 -4.43 2.69
CA ASP A 29 15.86 -4.53 2.63
C ASP A 29 16.47 -4.85 3.99
N ASP A 30 16.14 -4.05 5.01
CA ASP A 30 16.82 -4.11 6.30
C ASP A 30 16.33 -5.28 7.16
N VAL A 31 15.04 -5.62 7.10
CA VAL A 31 14.42 -6.61 7.98
C VAL A 31 14.28 -7.97 7.30
N MET A 32 14.03 -8.00 5.99
CA MET A 32 13.80 -9.24 5.23
C MET A 32 14.98 -9.61 4.31
N GLY A 33 16.09 -8.88 4.40
CA GLY A 33 17.27 -9.12 3.55
C GLY A 33 16.98 -8.93 2.06
N GLY A 34 16.06 -8.02 1.73
CA GLY A 34 15.63 -7.73 0.36
C GLY A 34 14.61 -8.71 -0.23
N SER A 35 14.29 -9.80 0.46
CA SER A 35 13.32 -10.80 -0.02
C SER A 35 11.89 -10.29 0.17
N ALA A 36 11.14 -10.17 -0.92
CA ALA A 36 9.74 -9.74 -0.85
C ALA A 36 8.85 -10.81 -0.19
N PRO A 37 7.83 -10.41 0.61
CA PRO A 37 6.84 -11.34 1.14
C PRO A 37 5.98 -11.95 0.04
N ASP A 38 5.45 -13.15 0.25
CA ASP A 38 4.49 -13.75 -0.69
C ASP A 38 3.16 -12.97 -0.76
N LEU A 39 2.73 -12.39 0.36
CA LEU A 39 1.54 -11.55 0.49
C LEU A 39 1.88 -10.27 1.25
N LEU A 40 1.51 -9.14 0.67
CA LEU A 40 1.55 -7.82 1.31
C LEU A 40 0.12 -7.29 1.49
N SER A 41 -0.30 -7.03 2.71
CA SER A 41 -1.61 -6.41 3.01
C SER A 41 -1.38 -4.96 3.43
N ILE A 42 -2.09 -4.02 2.80
CA ILE A 42 -1.97 -2.58 3.05
C ILE A 42 -3.35 -2.05 3.44
N ASP A 43 -3.43 -1.59 4.67
CA ASP A 43 -4.54 -0.85 5.25
C ASP A 43 -3.86 0.20 6.17
N VAL A 44 -3.81 1.45 5.72
CA VAL A 44 -3.06 2.53 6.37
C VAL A 44 -3.88 3.82 6.44
N GLU A 45 -5.21 3.68 6.50
CA GLU A 45 -6.17 4.75 6.79
C GLU A 45 -5.98 6.00 5.89
N GLY A 46 -5.83 5.78 4.57
CA GLY A 46 -5.79 6.83 3.55
C GLY A 46 -4.40 7.19 3.02
N HIS A 47 -3.35 6.47 3.43
CA HIS A 47 -1.96 6.66 2.97
C HIS A 47 -1.48 5.54 2.02
N GLU A 48 -2.41 4.80 1.42
CA GLU A 48 -2.07 3.59 0.66
C GLU A 48 -1.22 3.91 -0.56
N LEU A 49 -1.49 5.03 -1.24
CA LEU A 49 -0.74 5.43 -2.43
C LEU A 49 0.69 5.82 -2.08
N GLU A 50 0.91 6.52 -0.96
CA GLU A 50 2.22 6.87 -0.44
C GLU A 50 3.02 5.61 -0.09
N VAL A 51 2.37 4.65 0.57
CA VAL A 51 2.97 3.36 0.93
C VAL A 51 3.37 2.57 -0.31
N ILE A 52 2.49 2.47 -1.30
CA ILE A 52 2.77 1.77 -2.57
C ILE A 52 3.90 2.48 -3.34
N THR A 53 3.89 3.82 -3.40
CA THR A 53 4.92 4.59 -4.10
C THR A 53 6.29 4.48 -3.44
N GLY A 54 6.33 4.23 -2.12
CA GLY A 54 7.55 3.93 -1.39
C GLY A 54 8.11 2.51 -1.61
N LEU A 55 7.41 1.64 -2.36
CA LEU A 55 7.86 0.29 -2.67
C LEU A 55 8.45 0.25 -4.09
N ASP A 56 9.73 -0.10 -4.20
CA ASP A 56 10.38 -0.46 -5.45
C ASP A 56 9.86 -1.83 -5.92
N LEU A 57 8.82 -1.80 -6.76
CA LEU A 57 8.15 -2.99 -7.30
C LEU A 57 8.99 -3.75 -8.33
N GLU A 58 10.08 -3.16 -8.84
CA GLU A 58 11.01 -3.88 -9.73
C GLU A 58 11.95 -4.75 -8.90
N LYS A 59 12.43 -4.22 -7.77
CA LYS A 59 13.32 -4.93 -6.85
C LYS A 59 12.56 -5.88 -5.93
N HIS A 60 11.47 -5.42 -5.34
CA HIS A 60 10.66 -6.16 -4.38
C HIS A 60 9.32 -6.49 -5.02
N ARG A 61 9.15 -7.76 -5.40
CA ARG A 61 7.98 -8.24 -6.14
C ARG A 61 7.11 -9.18 -5.28
N PRO A 62 6.31 -8.67 -4.33
CA PRO A 62 5.31 -9.50 -3.66
C PRO A 62 4.46 -10.25 -4.68
N LYS A 63 4.13 -11.52 -4.42
CA LYS A 63 3.28 -12.28 -5.37
C LYS A 63 1.84 -11.77 -5.36
N TRP A 64 1.38 -11.34 -4.18
CA TRP A 64 0.05 -10.84 -3.92
C TRP A 64 0.11 -9.54 -3.12
N ILE A 65 -0.73 -8.58 -3.49
CA ILE A 65 -0.92 -7.34 -2.74
C ILE A 65 -2.42 -7.17 -2.49
N LEU A 66 -2.83 -7.10 -1.23
CA LEU A 66 -4.19 -6.76 -0.82
C LEU A 66 -4.19 -5.31 -0.35
N ILE A 67 -5.09 -4.49 -0.88
CA ILE A 67 -5.16 -3.06 -0.57
C ILE A 67 -6.59 -2.70 -0.21
N GLU A 68 -6.77 -2.08 0.96
CA GLU A 68 -7.98 -1.40 1.34
C GLU A 68 -8.00 0.00 0.70
N THR A 69 -8.92 0.27 -0.23
CA THR A 69 -9.00 1.59 -0.89
C THR A 69 -10.40 1.88 -1.40
N ASP A 70 -10.76 3.16 -1.43
CA ASP A 70 -11.91 3.72 -2.15
C ASP A 70 -11.58 4.10 -3.62
N HIS A 71 -10.30 4.07 -4.00
CA HIS A 71 -9.79 4.44 -5.32
C HIS A 71 -9.03 3.29 -6.03
N PRO A 72 -9.66 2.11 -6.26
CA PRO A 72 -8.98 0.94 -6.85
C PRO A 72 -8.40 1.21 -8.24
N GLU A 73 -8.99 2.14 -9.00
CA GLU A 73 -8.52 2.53 -10.33
C GLU A 73 -7.23 3.36 -10.31
N VAL A 74 -6.95 4.08 -9.21
CA VAL A 74 -5.70 4.81 -9.04
C VAL A 74 -4.61 3.85 -8.62
N VAL A 75 -4.91 3.01 -7.61
CA VAL A 75 -4.03 1.92 -7.15
C VAL A 75 -3.61 1.02 -8.31
N GLY A 76 -4.55 0.59 -9.16
CA GLY A 76 -4.25 -0.27 -10.31
C GLY A 76 -3.32 0.38 -11.34
N ARG A 77 -3.31 1.72 -11.47
CA ARG A 77 -2.36 2.44 -12.34
C ARG A 77 -0.97 2.51 -11.72
N THR A 78 -0.90 2.69 -10.40
CA THR A 78 0.36 2.72 -9.66
C THR A 78 1.01 1.33 -9.66
N LEU A 79 0.21 0.27 -9.47
CA LEU A 79 0.65 -1.12 -9.57
C LEU A 79 0.67 -1.62 -11.02
N ASN A 80 1.39 -0.93 -11.90
CA ASN A 80 1.45 -1.21 -13.34
C ASN A 80 1.76 -2.68 -13.71
N CYS A 81 2.51 -3.40 -12.87
CA CYS A 81 2.90 -4.79 -13.06
C CYS A 81 1.97 -5.82 -12.39
N TYR A 82 0.89 -5.35 -11.78
CA TYR A 82 -0.07 -6.21 -11.08
C TYR A 82 -1.44 -6.11 -11.72
N GLN A 83 -2.14 -7.24 -11.73
CA GLN A 83 -3.52 -7.32 -12.20
C GLN A 83 -4.45 -7.52 -11.01
N ARG A 84 -5.57 -6.79 -10.98
CA ARG A 84 -6.65 -7.03 -10.02
C ARG A 84 -7.22 -8.44 -10.23
N ALA A 85 -7.06 -9.29 -9.22
CA ALA A 85 -7.47 -10.69 -9.24
C ALA A 85 -8.85 -10.91 -8.61
N SER A 86 -9.18 -10.18 -7.53
CA SER A 86 -10.48 -10.28 -6.85
C SER A 86 -10.78 -9.01 -6.06
N GLN A 87 -12.04 -8.86 -5.65
CA GLN A 87 -12.49 -7.90 -4.65
C GLN A 87 -13.07 -8.71 -3.48
N LEU A 88 -12.47 -8.60 -2.29
CA LEU A 88 -12.81 -9.43 -1.13
C LEU A 88 -13.90 -8.77 -0.25
N SER A 89 -13.98 -7.45 -0.27
CA SER A 89 -15.00 -6.64 0.41
C SER A 89 -15.25 -5.34 -0.37
N PHE A 90 -16.08 -4.43 0.16
CA PHE A 90 -16.36 -3.15 -0.49
C PHE A 90 -15.10 -2.32 -0.78
N HIS A 91 -14.12 -2.35 0.12
CA HIS A 91 -12.85 -1.61 -0.03
C HIS A 91 -11.62 -2.51 -0.26
N ASP A 92 -11.73 -3.83 -0.10
CA ASP A 92 -10.59 -4.74 -0.23
C ASP A 92 -10.39 -5.27 -1.65
N TYR A 93 -9.26 -4.91 -2.27
CA TYR A 93 -8.90 -5.33 -3.62
C TYR A 93 -7.59 -6.14 -3.62
N LEU A 94 -7.66 -7.35 -4.15
CA LEU A 94 -6.52 -8.25 -4.29
C LEU A 94 -5.90 -8.11 -5.67
N PHE A 95 -4.60 -7.85 -5.70
CA PHE A 95 -3.76 -7.75 -6.89
C PHE A 95 -2.76 -8.90 -6.93
N LYS A 96 -2.48 -9.39 -8.13
CA LYS A 96 -1.51 -10.45 -8.41
C LYS A 96 -0.42 -9.94 -9.34
N LEU A 97 0.83 -10.28 -9.04
CA LEU A 97 1.95 -10.01 -9.95
C LEU A 97 1.69 -10.63 -11.33
N ASN A 98 1.86 -9.84 -12.39
CA ASN A 98 1.60 -10.24 -13.78
C ASN A 98 2.71 -9.82 -14.75
N CYS A 99 3.85 -9.32 -14.25
CA CYS A 99 5.06 -9.08 -15.04
C CYS A 99 6.01 -10.28 -14.95
N GLU A 100 6.71 -10.55 -16.06
CA GLU A 100 7.80 -11.54 -16.13
C GLU A 100 9.07 -11.06 -15.42
#